data_AF-A0A931FN24-F1
#
_entry.id   AF-A0A931FN24-F1
#
_cell.length_a   1.000
_cell.length_b   1.000
_cell.length_c   1.000
_cell.angle_alpha   90.00
_cell.angle_beta   90.00
_cell.angle_gamma   90.00
#
_symmetry.space_group_name_H-M   'P 1'
#
loop_
_entity.id
_entity.type
_entity.pdbx_description
1 polymer ?
#
loop_
_entity_poly.entity_id
_entity_poly.type
_entity_poly.pdbx_seq_one_letter_code
_entity_poly.pdbx_strand_id
1 'polypeptide(L)'
;MRVALRIRLLLGLLVLLLAMVPVAFGVYINETSPAPTTARLANRCSRYCEAHACPHATRANSTAYLRLRPLYNATVRGLMGGGRQWYAEANILFYIVLVPLLLVGLTYGALRNAVLIRQLKARPHA
;
A
#
# COMPACT_ATOMS: atom_id res chain seq x y z
N MET A 1 20.78 -2.14 32.35
CA MET A 1 20.40 -3.07 31.25
C MET A 1 18.89 -3.26 31.06
N ARG A 2 18.07 -3.43 32.12
CA ARG A 2 16.61 -3.72 31.97
C ARG A 2 15.78 -2.61 31.27
N VAL A 3 16.14 -1.34 31.43
CA VAL A 3 15.43 -0.20 30.81
C VAL A 3 15.63 -0.16 29.29
N ALA A 4 16.85 -0.41 28.81
CA ALA A 4 17.15 -0.46 27.37
C ALA A 4 16.42 -1.61 26.65
N LEU A 5 16.21 -2.74 27.35
CA LEU A 5 15.47 -3.88 26.81
C LEU A 5 13.96 -3.57 26.68
N ARG A 6 13.35 -2.91 27.68
CA ARG A 6 11.94 -2.49 27.65
C ARG A 6 11.66 -1.48 26.53
N ILE A 7 12.56 -0.52 26.32
CA ILE A 7 12.42 0.48 25.24
C ILE A 7 12.50 -0.19 23.87
N ARG A 8 13.42 -1.14 23.66
CA ARG A 8 13.52 -1.89 22.40
C ARG A 8 12.29 -2.75 22.13
N LEU A 9 11.73 -3.37 23.16
CA LEU A 9 10.48 -4.14 23.08
C LEU A 9 9.29 -3.27 22.70
N LEU A 10 9.13 -2.10 23.35
CA LEU A 10 8.07 -1.14 23.03
C LEU A 10 8.20 -0.60 21.60
N LEU A 11 9.41 -0.29 21.15
CA LEU A 11 9.66 0.17 19.79
C LEU A 11 9.35 -0.93 18.76
N GLY A 12 9.75 -2.17 19.03
CA GLY A 12 9.45 -3.32 18.18
C GLY A 12 7.94 -3.60 18.08
N LEU A 13 7.22 -3.53 19.21
CA LEU A 13 5.77 -3.65 19.24
C LEU A 13 5.09 -2.55 18.43
N LEU A 14 5.55 -1.30 18.59
CA LEU A 14 5.01 -0.16 17.84
C LEU A 14 5.20 -0.35 16.33
N VAL A 15 6.39 -0.75 15.89
CA VAL A 15 6.67 -1.03 14.47
C VAL A 15 5.78 -2.15 13.94
N LEU A 16 5.60 -3.23 14.70
CA LEU A 16 4.70 -4.32 14.33
C LEU A 16 3.26 -3.82 14.18
N LEU A 17 2.75 -3.07 15.15
CA LEU A 17 1.39 -2.50 15.10
C LEU A 17 1.21 -1.58 13.88
N LEU A 18 2.19 -0.71 13.59
CA LEU A 18 2.16 0.15 12.41
C LEU A 18 2.24 -0.64 11.10
N ALA A 19 3.03 -1.72 11.04
CA ALA A 19 3.10 -2.60 9.88
C ALA A 19 1.81 -3.41 9.66
N MET A 20 1.02 -3.62 10.72
CA MET A 20 -0.29 -4.27 10.65
C MET A 20 -1.41 -3.32 10.17
N VAL A 21 -1.24 -1.99 10.25
CA VAL A 21 -2.25 -1.02 9.80
C VAL A 21 -2.64 -1.19 8.32
N PRO A 22 -1.71 -1.29 7.36
CA PRO A 22 -2.06 -1.53 5.95
C PRO A 22 -2.71 -2.89 5.72
N VAL A 23 -2.31 -3.92 6.49
CA VAL A 23 -2.91 -5.25 6.41
C VAL A 23 -4.35 -5.20 6.88
N ALA A 24 -4.60 -4.61 8.05
CA ALA A 24 -5.93 -4.39 8.59
C ALA A 24 -6.80 -3.52 7.66
N PHE A 25 -6.22 -2.47 7.08
CA PHE A 25 -6.89 -1.63 6.10
C PHE A 25 -7.22 -2.41 4.82
N GLY A 26 -6.31 -3.23 4.31
CA GLY A 26 -6.54 -4.09 3.15
C GLY A 26 -7.64 -5.12 3.39
N VAL A 27 -7.65 -5.78 4.55
CA VAL A 27 -8.71 -6.69 4.98
C VAL A 27 -10.04 -5.96 5.09
N TYR A 28 -10.08 -4.82 5.78
CA TYR A 28 -11.27 -4.00 5.92
C TYR A 28 -11.85 -3.58 4.56
N ILE A 29 -11.01 -3.08 3.64
CA ILE A 29 -11.45 -2.72 2.30
C ILE A 29 -11.96 -3.95 1.55
N ASN A 30 -11.30 -5.10 1.65
CA ASN A 30 -11.73 -6.32 0.98
C ASN A 30 -13.09 -6.84 1.50
N GLU A 31 -13.33 -6.76 2.80
CA GLU A 31 -14.59 -7.21 3.42
C GLU A 31 -15.75 -6.24 3.22
N THR A 32 -15.47 -4.93 3.25
CA THR A 32 -16.51 -3.90 3.09
C THR A 32 -16.78 -3.51 1.64
N SER A 33 -15.88 -3.85 0.72
CA SER A 33 -16.09 -3.59 -0.69
C SER A 33 -17.16 -4.54 -1.23
N PRO A 34 -18.22 -4.02 -1.86
CA PRO A 34 -19.19 -4.86 -2.54
C PRO A 34 -18.48 -5.71 -3.61
N ALA A 35 -18.95 -6.94 -3.79
CA ALA A 35 -18.41 -7.86 -4.78
C ALA A 35 -18.30 -7.16 -6.15
N PRO A 36 -17.18 -7.34 -6.90
CA PRO A 36 -17.00 -6.66 -8.18
C PRO A 36 -18.13 -7.04 -9.14
N THR A 37 -19.00 -6.08 -9.46
CA THR A 37 -20.10 -6.34 -10.40
C THR A 37 -19.58 -6.31 -11.83
N THR A 38 -19.94 -7.33 -12.61
CA THR A 38 -19.78 -7.32 -14.07
C THR A 38 -20.86 -6.47 -14.76
N ALA A 39 -21.85 -5.98 -14.01
CA ALA A 39 -22.86 -5.06 -14.50
C ALA A 39 -22.41 -3.59 -14.40
N ARG A 40 -22.85 -2.78 -15.36
CA ARG A 40 -22.69 -1.32 -15.34
C ARG A 40 -23.52 -0.73 -14.20
N LEU A 41 -22.86 0.01 -13.31
CA LEU A 41 -23.53 0.81 -12.28
C LEU A 41 -23.29 2.29 -12.60
N ALA A 42 -24.37 3.08 -12.70
CA ALA A 42 -24.29 4.46 -13.16
C ALA A 42 -23.53 5.39 -12.19
N ASN A 43 -23.59 5.07 -10.89
CA ASN A 43 -23.14 5.94 -9.80
C ASN A 43 -21.89 5.43 -9.04
N ARG A 44 -21.25 4.35 -9.49
CA ARG A 44 -20.04 3.82 -8.84
C ARG A 44 -19.13 3.10 -9.84
N CYS A 45 -17.82 3.14 -9.58
CA CYS A 45 -16.83 2.39 -10.35
C CYS A 45 -16.82 0.91 -9.91
N SER A 46 -16.98 -0.01 -10.86
CA SER A 46 -16.82 -1.46 -10.65
C SER A 46 -15.77 -2.05 -11.60
N ARG A 47 -15.50 -3.36 -11.51
CA ARG A 47 -14.68 -4.08 -12.51
C ARG A 47 -15.22 -3.92 -13.94
N TYR A 48 -16.52 -3.70 -14.10
CA TYR A 48 -17.09 -3.37 -15.41
C TYR A 48 -16.51 -2.06 -15.98
N CYS A 49 -16.33 -1.03 -15.15
CA CYS A 49 -15.78 0.27 -15.55
C CYS A 49 -14.30 0.21 -15.96
N GLU A 50 -13.52 -0.66 -15.31
CA GLU A 50 -12.14 -0.96 -15.68
C GLU A 50 -12.06 -1.43 -17.14
N ALA A 51 -12.87 -2.43 -17.48
CA ALA A 51 -12.91 -3.06 -18.79
C ALA A 51 -13.53 -2.16 -19.88
N HIS A 52 -14.60 -1.40 -19.56
CA HIS A 52 -15.44 -0.76 -20.58
C HIS A 52 -15.36 0.78 -20.63
N ALA A 53 -14.51 1.41 -19.80
CA ALA A 53 -14.43 2.88 -19.68
C ALA A 53 -15.75 3.51 -19.25
N CYS A 54 -15.92 3.78 -17.95
CA CYS A 54 -17.17 4.37 -17.49
C CYS A 54 -17.33 5.84 -17.91
N PRO A 55 -18.48 6.23 -18.48
CA PRO A 55 -18.70 7.60 -18.95
C PRO A 55 -18.81 8.64 -17.82
N HIS A 56 -19.04 8.21 -16.57
CA HIS A 56 -18.98 9.10 -15.41
C HIS A 56 -17.54 9.47 -15.01
N ALA A 57 -16.53 8.71 -15.46
CA ALA A 57 -15.12 9.03 -15.22
C ALA A 57 -14.60 9.89 -16.38
N THR A 58 -14.57 11.20 -16.18
CA THR A 58 -14.13 12.18 -17.17
C THR A 58 -12.73 12.71 -16.82
N ARG A 59 -12.07 13.38 -17.77
CA ARG A 59 -10.80 14.08 -17.48
C ARG A 59 -10.96 15.19 -16.43
N ALA A 60 -12.16 15.73 -16.25
CA ALA A 60 -12.39 16.82 -15.30
C ALA A 60 -12.47 16.31 -13.85
N ASN A 61 -13.05 15.13 -13.62
CA ASN A 61 -13.29 14.60 -12.27
C ASN A 61 -12.35 13.45 -11.88
N SER A 62 -11.65 12.84 -12.84
CA SER A 62 -10.89 11.60 -12.65
C SER A 62 -9.56 11.60 -13.42
N THR A 63 -8.84 12.72 -13.41
CA THR A 63 -7.59 12.92 -14.18
C THR A 63 -6.53 11.87 -13.88
N ALA A 64 -6.32 11.54 -12.61
CA ALA A 64 -5.34 10.54 -12.18
C ALA A 64 -5.71 9.14 -12.70
N TYR A 65 -6.98 8.75 -12.57
CA TYR A 65 -7.48 7.48 -13.10
C TYR A 65 -7.22 7.35 -14.61
N LEU A 66 -7.58 8.36 -15.40
CA LEU A 66 -7.39 8.30 -16.86
C LEU A 66 -5.91 8.29 -17.29
N ARG A 67 -5.02 8.94 -16.54
CA ARG A 67 -3.57 8.91 -16.80
C ARG A 67 -2.95 7.56 -16.43
N LEU A 68 -3.37 6.97 -15.31
CA LEU A 68 -2.78 5.74 -14.78
C LEU A 68 -3.41 4.46 -15.36
N ARG A 69 -4.65 4.54 -15.87
CA ARG A 69 -5.38 3.38 -16.42
C ARG A 69 -4.62 2.64 -17.53
N PRO A 70 -3.97 3.29 -18.52
CA PRO A 70 -3.19 2.56 -19.52
C PRO A 70 -2.05 1.74 -18.90
N LEU A 71 -1.35 2.33 -17.93
CA LEU A 71 -0.27 1.67 -17.20
C LEU A 71 -0.82 0.48 -16.39
N TYR A 72 -1.87 0.69 -15.62
CA TYR A 72 -2.54 -0.35 -14.84
C TYR A 72 -3.02 -1.51 -15.74
N ASN A 73 -3.68 -1.22 -16.86
CA ASN A 73 -4.13 -2.23 -17.82
C ASN A 73 -2.97 -2.99 -18.49
N ALA A 74 -1.83 -2.34 -18.71
CA ALA A 74 -0.63 -2.99 -19.24
C ALA A 74 -0.04 -3.95 -18.19
N THR A 75 0.05 -3.52 -16.93
CA THR A 75 0.52 -4.34 -15.81
C THR A 75 -0.37 -5.55 -15.58
N VAL A 76 -1.69 -5.37 -15.55
CA VAL A 76 -2.65 -6.48 -15.41
C VAL A 76 -2.52 -7.46 -16.57
N ARG A 77 -2.43 -6.99 -17.82
CA ARG A 77 -2.25 -7.88 -18.98
C ARG A 77 -0.92 -8.63 -18.93
N GLY A 78 0.18 -7.97 -18.57
CA GLY A 78 1.48 -8.63 -18.43
C GLY A 78 1.46 -9.72 -17.36
N LEU A 79 0.88 -9.42 -16.20
CA LEU A 79 0.76 -10.38 -15.10
C LEU A 79 -0.19 -11.54 -15.43
N MET A 80 -1.32 -11.26 -16.10
CA MET A 80 -2.25 -12.30 -16.55
C MET A 80 -1.69 -13.14 -17.71
N GLY A 81 -0.66 -12.68 -18.42
CA GLY A 81 0.05 -13.47 -19.43
C GLY A 81 0.69 -14.75 -18.86
N GLY A 82 1.02 -14.74 -17.56
CA GLY A 82 1.46 -15.92 -16.81
C GLY A 82 0.32 -16.79 -16.26
N GLY A 83 -0.94 -16.44 -16.55
CA GLY A 83 -2.14 -17.10 -16.05
C GLY A 83 -2.75 -16.44 -14.80
N ARG A 84 -4.00 -16.81 -14.51
CA ARG A 84 -4.80 -16.21 -13.41
C ARG A 84 -4.18 -16.44 -12.03
N GLN A 85 -3.51 -17.57 -11.84
CA GLN A 85 -2.85 -17.92 -10.59
C GLN A 85 -1.62 -17.03 -10.33
N TRP A 86 -0.81 -16.79 -11.36
CA TRP A 86 0.35 -15.89 -11.29
C TRP A 86 -0.03 -14.46 -10.91
N TYR A 87 -1.12 -13.95 -11.50
CA TYR A 87 -1.66 -12.64 -11.14
C TYR A 87 -2.08 -12.58 -9.65
N ALA A 88 -2.72 -13.64 -9.14
CA ALA A 88 -3.13 -13.69 -7.75
C ALA A 88 -1.91 -13.72 -6.81
N GLU A 89 -0.92 -14.56 -7.11
CA GLU A 89 0.32 -14.67 -6.32
C GLU A 89 1.12 -13.36 -6.32
N ALA A 90 1.25 -12.69 -7.47
CA ALA A 90 1.93 -11.40 -7.58
C ALA A 90 1.23 -10.30 -6.77
N ASN A 91 -0.10 -10.24 -6.80
CA ASN A 91 -0.87 -9.30 -5.98
C ASN A 91 -0.71 -9.58 -4.48
N ILE A 92 -0.80 -10.86 -4.09
CA ILE A 92 -0.61 -11.27 -2.69
C ILE A 92 0.80 -10.89 -2.21
N LEU A 93 1.83 -11.19 -3.00
CA LEU A 93 3.22 -10.83 -2.68
C LEU A 93 3.39 -9.31 -2.54
N PHE A 94 2.80 -8.52 -3.43
CA PHE A 94 2.89 -7.07 -3.38
C PHE A 94 2.23 -6.49 -2.12
N TYR A 95 1.00 -6.90 -1.81
CA TYR A 95 0.25 -6.36 -0.68
C TYR A 95 0.69 -6.91 0.68
N ILE A 96 1.04 -8.19 0.76
CA ILE A 96 1.37 -8.85 2.04
C ILE A 96 2.86 -8.76 2.35
N VAL A 97 3.73 -8.72 1.34
CA VAL A 97 5.19 -8.76 1.57
C VAL A 97 5.81 -7.40 1.26
N LEU A 98 5.63 -6.86 0.06
CA LEU A 98 6.33 -5.65 -0.35
C LEU A 98 5.89 -4.41 0.45
N VAL A 99 4.58 -4.18 0.60
CA VAL A 99 4.05 -3.02 1.33
C VAL A 99 4.51 -3.01 2.80
N PRO A 100 4.39 -4.12 3.56
CA PRO A 100 4.91 -4.16 4.93
C PRO A 100 6.42 -3.97 5.01
N LEU A 101 7.21 -4.58 4.12
CA LEU A 101 8.66 -4.38 4.10
C LEU A 101 9.05 -2.93 3.82
N LEU A 102 8.38 -2.26 2.87
CA LEU A 102 8.58 -0.85 2.59
C LEU A 102 8.29 0.01 3.82
N LEU A 103 7.20 -0.28 4.53
CA LEU A 103 6.83 0.47 5.73
C LEU A 103 7.82 0.23 6.87
N VAL A 104 8.26 -1.01 7.08
CA VAL A 104 9.31 -1.30 8.08
C VAL A 104 10.60 -0.56 7.72
N GLY A 105 11.01 -0.60 6.44
CA GLY A 105 12.21 0.08 5.96
C GLY A 105 12.14 1.60 6.12
N LEU A 106 11.02 2.21 5.73
CA LEU A 106 10.78 3.65 5.90
C LEU A 106 10.72 4.04 7.39
N THR A 107 10.05 3.25 8.22
CA THR A 107 9.97 3.48 9.67
C THR A 107 11.34 3.41 10.32
N TYR A 108 12.12 2.38 9.99
CA TYR A 108 13.49 2.22 10.45
C TYR A 108 14.37 3.39 10.01
N GLY A 109 14.30 3.76 8.72
CA GLY A 109 15.04 4.89 8.16
C GLY A 109 14.72 6.20 8.87
N ALA A 110 13.43 6.47 9.10
CA ALA A 110 12.97 7.66 9.83
C ALA A 110 13.50 7.69 11.27
N LEU A 111 13.40 6.57 11.99
CA LEU A 111 13.91 6.46 13.36
C LEU A 111 15.43 6.63 13.43
N ARG A 112 16.18 5.98 12.53
CA ARG A 112 17.64 6.11 12.44
C ARG A 112 18.04 7.56 12.18
N ASN A 113 17.39 8.22 11.24
CA ASN A 113 17.67 9.62 10.91
C ASN A 113 17.32 10.55 12.08
N ALA A 114 16.20 10.33 12.77
CA ALA A 114 15.84 11.10 13.96
C ALA A 114 16.88 10.96 15.08
N VAL A 115 17.42 9.76 15.30
CA VAL A 115 18.50 9.53 16.29
C VAL A 115 19.77 10.24 15.87
N LEU A 116 20.18 10.14 14.60
CA LEU A 116 21.35 10.84 14.06
C LEU A 116 21.23 12.36 14.23
N ILE A 117 20.08 12.94 13.88
CA ILE A 117 19.82 14.38 14.03
C ILE A 117 19.91 14.80 15.51
N ARG A 118 19.36 14.01 16.43
CA ARG A 118 19.47 14.28 17.88
C ARG A 118 20.92 14.21 18.36
N GLN A 119 21.71 13.24 17.89
CA GLN A 119 23.12 13.11 18.24
C GLN A 119 23.96 14.27 17.71
N LEU A 120 23.70 14.72 16.48
CA LEU A 120 24.35 15.89 15.89
C LEU A 120 23.99 17.18 16.64
N LYS A 121 22.71 17.37 17.00
CA LYS A 121 22.28 18.51 17.86
C LYS A 121 22.89 18.48 19.26
N ALA A 122 23.10 17.30 19.84
CA ALA A 122 23.67 17.13 21.17
C ALA A 122 25.20 17.28 21.20
N ARG A 123 25.85 17.34 20.03
CA ARG A 123 27.26 17.71 19.89
C ARG A 123 27.32 19.12 19.29
N PRO A 124 27.12 20.18 20.10
CA PRO A 124 27.48 21.52 19.64
C PRO A 124 28.98 21.48 19.30
N HIS A 125 29.32 22.06 18.15
CA HIS A 125 30.67 22.12 17.60
C HIS A 125 31.75 22.28 18.69
N ALA A 126 32.69 21.34 18.73
CA ALA A 126 34.00 21.58 19.31
C ALA A 126 34.78 22.53 18.41
#